data_AF-A0AAP0F5R0-F1
#
_entry.id   AF-A0AAP0F5R0-F1
#
_cell.length_a   1.000
_cell.length_b   1.000
_cell.length_c   1.000
_cell.angle_alpha   90.00
_cell.angle_beta   90.00
_cell.angle_gamma   90.00
#
_symmetry.space_group_name_H-M   'P 1'
#
loop_
_entity.id
_entity.type
_entity.pdbx_description
1 polymer ?
#
loop_
_entity_poly.entity_id
_entity_poly.type
_entity_poly.pdbx_seq_one_letter_code
_entity_poly.pdbx_strand_id
1 'polypeptide(L)'
;MPSHRRGFRQGEDCGDHGRHRGRHHHQQDPLPDRRGVPHHLLGDLHPSLGDVSPSLFRLLARSALSRILSRRRLPLIVGGSNSFVHALVTRRVHSPESSLHYDCCFIWVDVALPVLNRYLLKRVDDMFDSGMLAELAEFYDSLESGDSALRPGVGIMKAIGVPEFARYFRRGGGDAGEFGEAVERIKYNTCQLAVKQMGKIERLRLGGWEMRRIDATEFFEAVMRGETAEEIWEKRVLMPSVNIVKSFLDGLMVHINYASKECVRASQESQQGPTGLAIERQACSIEDMSWPSWPCIYN
;
A
#
# COMPACT_ATOMS: atom_id res chain seq x y z
N MET A 1 32.47 64.35 -13.36
CA MET A 1 32.04 63.84 -14.69
C MET A 1 32.11 62.33 -14.66
N PRO A 2 31.08 61.57 -15.06
CA PRO A 2 29.64 61.70 -14.73
C PRO A 2 29.07 60.33 -14.23
N SER A 3 28.16 60.31 -13.24
CA SER A 3 26.69 60.11 -13.35
C SER A 3 26.17 58.71 -13.76
N HIS A 4 25.31 58.13 -12.91
CA HIS A 4 24.00 57.46 -13.19
C HIS A 4 23.69 56.52 -12.00
N ARG A 5 22.78 56.79 -11.05
CA ARG A 5 21.30 56.93 -11.05
C ARG A 5 20.51 55.79 -11.73
N ARG A 6 19.72 55.12 -10.87
CA ARG A 6 18.47 54.32 -11.06
C ARG A 6 18.67 52.84 -11.45
N GLY A 7 17.95 51.87 -10.87
CA GLY A 7 16.81 51.99 -9.97
C GLY A 7 16.35 50.68 -9.32
N PHE A 8 15.42 50.89 -8.38
CA PHE A 8 14.53 49.92 -7.77
C PHE A 8 13.98 48.90 -8.77
N ARG A 9 14.03 47.61 -8.40
CA ARG A 9 12.88 46.71 -8.54
C ARG A 9 12.72 45.93 -7.25
N GLN A 10 11.57 46.16 -6.61
CA GLN A 10 10.96 45.22 -5.67
C GLN A 10 10.66 43.93 -6.43
N GLY A 11 10.97 42.82 -5.79
CA GLY A 11 10.54 41.47 -6.13
C GLY A 11 10.59 40.70 -4.82
N GLU A 12 9.46 40.69 -4.14
CA GLU A 12 9.23 39.97 -2.90
C GLU A 12 9.39 38.47 -3.17
N ASP A 13 10.49 37.86 -2.74
CA ASP A 13 10.53 36.42 -2.52
C ASP A 13 10.14 36.17 -1.05
N CYS A 14 8.82 36.07 -0.87
CA CYS A 14 8.23 35.63 0.38
C CYS A 14 8.72 34.22 0.70
N GLY A 15 9.32 34.10 1.89
CA GLY A 15 10.06 32.94 2.35
C GLY A 15 9.36 31.61 2.13
N ASP A 16 10.07 30.72 1.46
CA ASP A 16 9.85 29.28 1.48
C ASP A 16 10.12 28.78 2.90
N HIS A 17 9.09 28.86 3.74
CA HIS A 17 9.08 28.21 5.05
C HIS A 17 9.06 26.71 4.79
N GLY A 18 10.26 26.13 4.87
CA GLY A 18 10.53 24.71 4.76
C GLY A 18 9.50 23.90 5.53
N ARG A 19 8.55 23.31 4.79
CA ARG A 19 7.81 22.16 5.29
C ARG A 19 8.78 21.01 5.31
N HIS A 20 9.39 20.78 6.47
CA HIS A 20 9.99 19.50 6.81
C HIS A 20 8.87 18.44 6.80
N ARG A 21 8.55 17.93 5.61
CA ARG A 21 7.81 16.67 5.46
C ARG A 21 8.80 15.58 5.83
N GLY A 22 8.52 14.87 6.93
CA GLY A 22 9.29 13.71 7.36
C GLY A 22 9.52 12.75 6.20
N ARG A 23 10.79 12.54 5.88
CA ARG A 23 11.24 11.64 4.82
C ARG A 23 11.22 10.21 5.37
N HIS A 24 10.05 9.59 5.43
CA HIS A 24 9.95 8.15 5.65
C HIS A 24 10.15 7.47 4.28
N HIS A 25 11.40 7.34 3.83
CA HIS A 25 11.73 6.93 2.46
C HIS A 25 11.67 5.41 2.27
N HIS A 26 11.81 4.62 3.34
CA HIS A 26 11.75 3.15 3.23
C HIS A 26 10.36 2.55 3.45
N GLN A 27 9.33 3.38 3.66
CA GLN A 27 7.97 2.94 3.99
C GLN A 27 6.95 3.15 2.88
N GLN A 28 7.34 3.84 1.80
CA GLN A 28 6.46 4.15 0.67
C GLN A 28 7.25 4.13 -0.63
N ASP A 29 6.61 3.67 -1.70
CA ASP A 29 7.14 3.71 -3.05
C ASP A 29 7.61 5.14 -3.35
N PRO A 30 8.87 5.33 -3.78
CA PRO A 30 9.36 6.63 -4.21
C PRO A 30 8.42 7.25 -5.24
N LEU A 31 8.21 8.57 -5.17
CA LEU A 31 7.34 9.28 -6.12
C LEU A 31 7.63 8.98 -7.62
N PRO A 32 8.88 8.76 -8.06
CA PRO A 32 9.17 8.35 -9.42
C PRO A 32 8.54 7.01 -9.82
N ASP A 33 8.52 6.03 -8.91
CA ASP A 33 8.06 4.67 -9.18
C ASP A 33 6.54 4.58 -9.30
N ARG A 34 5.84 5.60 -8.77
CA ARG A 34 4.38 5.76 -8.89
C ARG A 34 3.91 6.09 -10.30
N ARG A 35 4.80 6.47 -11.22
CA ARG A 35 4.51 6.79 -12.64
C ARG A 35 3.29 7.70 -12.88
N GLY A 36 3.04 8.63 -11.95
CA GLY A 36 1.89 9.56 -12.01
C GLY A 36 0.53 8.97 -11.60
N VAL A 37 0.46 7.70 -11.17
CA VAL A 37 -0.77 7.10 -10.66
C VAL A 37 -1.13 7.74 -9.31
N PRO A 38 -2.33 8.31 -9.12
CA PRO A 38 -2.71 8.90 -7.84
C PRO A 38 -2.93 7.84 -6.76
N HIS A 39 -2.29 8.03 -5.61
CA HIS A 39 -2.43 7.18 -4.44
C HIS A 39 -3.28 7.88 -3.38
N HIS A 40 -4.05 7.09 -2.63
CA HIS A 40 -4.89 7.55 -1.54
C HIS A 40 -4.59 6.72 -0.28
N LEU A 41 -4.58 7.38 0.89
CA LEU A 41 -4.34 6.74 2.19
C LEU A 41 -2.91 6.17 2.33
N LEU A 42 -1.96 6.70 1.56
CA LEU A 42 -0.54 6.36 1.65
C LEU A 42 0.21 7.58 2.23
N GLY A 43 0.65 7.50 3.48
CA GLY A 43 1.39 8.60 4.12
C GLY A 43 0.58 9.82 4.53
N ASP A 44 -0.74 9.81 4.32
CA ASP A 44 -1.62 10.97 4.55
C ASP A 44 -2.10 11.10 6.00
N LEU A 45 -1.81 10.12 6.86
CA LEU A 45 -2.30 10.06 8.23
C LEU A 45 -1.22 10.56 9.19
N HIS A 46 -1.52 11.67 9.87
CA HIS A 46 -0.60 12.23 10.85
C HIS A 46 -0.41 11.26 12.02
N PRO A 47 0.83 11.05 12.53
CA PRO A 47 1.08 10.13 13.65
C PRO A 47 0.22 10.40 14.90
N SER A 48 -0.22 11.64 15.09
CA SER A 48 -1.11 12.04 16.19
C SER A 48 -2.54 11.50 16.10
N LEU A 49 -2.95 10.93 14.96
CA LEU A 49 -4.24 10.21 14.86
C LEU A 49 -4.27 8.94 15.72
N GLY A 50 -3.11 8.46 16.18
CA GLY A 50 -3.02 7.24 16.99
C GLY A 50 -3.41 5.99 16.19
N ASP A 51 -4.06 5.03 16.86
CA ASP A 51 -4.53 3.80 16.21
C ASP A 51 -5.69 4.09 15.26
N VAL A 52 -5.49 3.85 13.97
CA VAL A 52 -6.59 3.92 13.00
C VAL A 52 -7.33 2.58 13.00
N SER A 53 -8.58 2.64 13.46
CA SER A 53 -9.44 1.45 13.54
C SER A 53 -9.90 0.98 12.15
N PRO A 54 -10.28 -0.30 11.98
CA PRO A 54 -10.87 -0.76 10.72
C PRO A 54 -12.12 0.02 10.29
N SER A 55 -12.90 0.54 11.24
CA SER A 55 -14.07 1.37 10.98
C SER A 55 -13.70 2.74 10.42
N LEU A 56 -12.66 3.37 10.99
CA LEU A 56 -12.14 4.65 10.48
C LEU A 56 -11.53 4.46 9.09
N PHE A 57 -10.74 3.41 8.88
CA PHE A 57 -10.22 3.06 7.56
C PHE A 57 -11.36 2.88 6.55
N ARG A 58 -12.41 2.11 6.89
CA ARG A 58 -13.58 1.91 6.02
C ARG A 58 -14.23 3.25 5.63
N LEU A 59 -14.37 4.19 6.55
CA LEU A 59 -14.93 5.51 6.26
C LEU A 59 -14.08 6.27 5.23
N LEU A 60 -12.78 6.38 5.50
CA LEU A 60 -11.83 7.10 4.63
C LEU A 60 -11.72 6.45 3.25
N ALA A 61 -11.60 5.13 3.22
CA ALA A 61 -11.52 4.34 2.00
C ALA A 61 -12.79 4.49 1.15
N ARG A 62 -13.99 4.45 1.75
CA ARG A 62 -15.24 4.67 1.02
C ARG A 62 -15.31 6.05 0.37
N SER A 63 -14.81 7.08 1.06
CA SER A 63 -14.73 8.43 0.49
C SER A 63 -13.77 8.47 -0.71
N ALA A 64 -12.62 7.80 -0.63
CA ALA A 64 -11.69 7.68 -1.74
C ALA A 64 -12.32 6.92 -2.91
N LEU A 65 -12.90 5.73 -2.67
CA LEU A 65 -13.59 4.93 -3.67
C LEU A 65 -14.68 5.73 -4.40
N SER A 66 -15.51 6.48 -3.68
CA SER A 66 -16.56 7.32 -4.29
C SER A 66 -15.98 8.37 -5.25
N ARG A 67 -14.87 9.02 -4.86
CA ARG A 67 -14.19 10.01 -5.71
C ARG A 67 -13.57 9.37 -6.95
N ILE A 68 -12.95 8.20 -6.82
CA ILE A 68 -12.35 7.44 -7.93
C ILE A 68 -13.44 7.03 -8.92
N LEU A 69 -14.51 6.41 -8.42
CA LEU A 69 -15.64 5.95 -9.23
C LEU A 69 -16.36 7.11 -9.93
N SER A 70 -16.47 8.28 -9.30
CA SER A 70 -17.07 9.48 -9.92
C SER A 70 -16.31 9.95 -11.17
N ARG A 71 -15.02 9.61 -11.30
CA ARG A 71 -14.16 9.91 -12.45
C ARG A 71 -14.11 8.76 -13.46
N ARG A 72 -14.95 7.74 -13.28
CA ARG A 72 -14.99 6.51 -14.10
C ARG A 72 -13.64 5.79 -14.13
N ARG A 73 -12.90 5.81 -13.02
CA ARG A 73 -11.65 5.07 -12.83
C ARG A 73 -11.90 3.84 -11.97
N LEU A 74 -11.05 2.82 -12.12
CA LEU A 74 -11.16 1.56 -11.39
C LEU A 74 -10.36 1.69 -10.07
N PRO A 75 -10.99 1.61 -8.90
CA PRO A 75 -10.24 1.61 -7.67
C PRO A 75 -9.49 0.29 -7.48
N LEU A 76 -8.18 0.36 -7.30
CA LEU A 76 -7.33 -0.76 -6.92
C LEU A 76 -6.94 -0.61 -5.46
N ILE A 77 -7.15 -1.64 -4.63
CA ILE A 77 -6.79 -1.63 -3.21
C ILE A 77 -5.58 -2.57 -3.05
N VAL A 78 -4.45 -2.05 -2.56
CA VAL A 78 -3.20 -2.81 -2.38
C VAL A 78 -2.72 -2.68 -0.94
N GLY A 79 -2.42 -3.80 -0.29
CA GLY A 79 -1.77 -3.78 1.02
C GLY A 79 -1.94 -5.07 1.82
N GLY A 80 -1.10 -5.25 2.84
CA GLY A 80 -1.02 -6.48 3.63
C GLY A 80 -1.99 -6.58 4.83
N SER A 81 -2.77 -5.52 5.09
CA SER A 81 -3.66 -5.45 6.24
C SER A 81 -5.04 -6.05 5.95
N ASN A 82 -5.13 -7.38 5.98
CA ASN A 82 -6.36 -8.14 5.70
C ASN A 82 -7.59 -7.69 6.52
N SER A 83 -7.40 -7.19 7.75
CA SER A 83 -8.48 -6.67 8.59
C SER A 83 -9.14 -5.41 8.00
N PHE A 84 -8.37 -4.57 7.31
CA PHE A 84 -8.88 -3.35 6.67
C PHE A 84 -9.54 -3.65 5.33
N VAL A 85 -8.95 -4.54 4.54
CA VAL A 85 -9.60 -5.07 3.33
C VAL A 85 -10.95 -5.67 3.69
N HIS A 86 -10.99 -6.56 4.70
CA HIS A 86 -12.22 -7.16 5.20
C HIS A 86 -13.24 -6.11 5.65
N ALA A 87 -12.84 -5.15 6.48
CA ALA A 87 -13.73 -4.09 6.96
C ALA A 87 -14.31 -3.23 5.82
N LEU A 88 -13.55 -3.02 4.75
CA LEU A 88 -13.99 -2.23 3.60
C LEU A 88 -15.02 -2.96 2.74
N VAL A 89 -14.75 -4.22 2.38
CA VAL A 89 -15.53 -4.93 1.38
C VAL A 89 -16.70 -5.73 1.95
N THR A 90 -16.75 -6.02 3.25
CA THR A 90 -17.87 -6.79 3.86
C THR A 90 -19.03 -5.90 4.28
N ARG A 91 -20.28 -6.36 4.08
CA ARG A 91 -21.48 -5.59 4.41
C ARG A 91 -21.56 -5.22 5.89
N ARG A 92 -21.38 -6.20 6.77
CA ARG A 92 -21.26 -6.03 8.23
C ARG A 92 -19.93 -6.61 8.71
N VAL A 93 -19.35 -5.99 9.74
CA VAL A 93 -18.09 -6.41 10.37
C VAL A 93 -18.17 -7.84 10.94
N HIS A 94 -19.38 -8.35 11.18
CA HIS A 94 -19.68 -9.71 11.67
C HIS A 94 -20.68 -10.47 10.77
N SER A 95 -20.80 -10.10 9.49
CA SER A 95 -21.65 -10.85 8.56
C SER A 95 -20.98 -12.15 8.10
N PRO A 96 -21.75 -13.18 7.69
CA PRO A 96 -21.20 -14.27 6.91
C PRO A 96 -20.47 -13.71 5.68
N GLU A 97 -19.28 -14.26 5.46
CA GLU A 97 -18.24 -13.77 4.54
C GLU A 97 -18.68 -13.65 3.07
N SER A 98 -19.89 -14.09 2.74
CA SER A 98 -20.48 -14.11 1.40
C SER A 98 -21.21 -12.81 0.99
N SER A 99 -21.36 -11.82 1.87
CA SER A 99 -22.03 -10.54 1.52
C SER A 99 -21.06 -9.38 1.34
N LEU A 100 -20.54 -9.22 0.12
CA LEU A 100 -19.68 -8.09 -0.25
C LEU A 100 -20.51 -6.82 -0.54
N HIS A 101 -19.91 -5.66 -0.29
CA HIS A 101 -20.44 -4.33 -0.63
C HIS A 101 -20.23 -3.97 -2.10
N TYR A 102 -19.22 -4.57 -2.72
CA TYR A 102 -18.77 -4.25 -4.07
C TYR A 102 -18.55 -5.56 -4.83
N ASP A 103 -18.64 -5.47 -6.17
CA ASP A 103 -18.11 -6.51 -7.04
C ASP A 103 -16.58 -6.41 -6.98
N CYS A 104 -15.97 -7.34 -6.24
CA CYS A 104 -14.53 -7.33 -5.99
C CYS A 104 -13.83 -8.36 -6.86
N CYS A 105 -12.67 -7.99 -7.40
CA CYS A 105 -11.71 -8.91 -7.98
C CYS A 105 -10.53 -9.05 -7.02
N PHE A 106 -10.38 -10.22 -6.38
CA PHE A 106 -9.27 -10.48 -5.47
C PHE A 106 -8.13 -11.17 -6.20
N ILE A 107 -6.98 -10.49 -6.27
CA ILE A 107 -5.73 -11.06 -6.76
C ILE A 107 -4.81 -11.27 -5.57
N TRP A 108 -4.33 -12.49 -5.41
CA TRP A 108 -3.38 -12.86 -4.36
C TRP A 108 -2.05 -13.26 -5.01
N VAL A 109 -1.03 -12.43 -4.82
CA VAL A 109 0.35 -12.77 -5.19
C VAL A 109 0.94 -13.63 -4.08
N ASP A 110 1.23 -14.88 -4.41
CA ASP A 110 1.69 -15.93 -3.52
C ASP A 110 3.15 -16.26 -3.80
N VAL A 111 3.90 -16.61 -2.74
CA VAL A 111 5.31 -16.98 -2.80
C VAL A 111 5.54 -18.12 -1.83
N ALA A 112 6.22 -19.18 -2.27
CA ALA A 112 6.56 -20.28 -1.41
C ALA A 112 7.32 -19.79 -0.16
N LEU A 113 6.85 -20.18 1.03
CA LEU A 113 7.37 -19.67 2.31
C LEU A 113 8.90 -19.79 2.46
N PRO A 114 9.58 -20.88 2.04
CA PRO A 114 11.04 -20.94 2.12
C PRO A 114 11.76 -19.89 1.25
N VAL A 115 11.18 -19.52 0.11
CA VAL A 115 11.71 -18.49 -0.78
C VAL A 115 11.42 -17.11 -0.19
N LEU A 116 10.17 -16.89 0.24
CA LEU A 116 9.74 -15.63 0.85
C LEU A 116 10.58 -15.31 2.10
N ASN A 117 10.81 -16.28 2.99
CA ASN A 117 11.63 -16.05 4.18
C ASN A 117 13.04 -15.60 3.82
N ARG A 118 13.71 -16.26 2.85
CA ARG A 118 15.05 -15.84 2.41
C ARG A 118 15.06 -14.41 1.87
N TYR A 119 14.06 -14.07 1.07
CA TYR A 119 13.91 -12.72 0.55
C TYR A 119 13.66 -11.70 1.66
N LEU A 120 12.80 -11.99 2.64
CA LEU A 120 12.52 -11.09 3.76
C LEU A 120 13.76 -10.83 4.63
N LEU A 121 14.58 -11.86 4.87
CA LEU A 121 15.84 -11.69 5.61
C LEU A 121 16.79 -10.75 4.87
N LYS A 122 17.01 -11.00 3.56
CA LYS A 122 17.84 -10.13 2.72
C LYS A 122 17.29 -8.71 2.67
N ARG A 123 15.98 -8.55 2.53
CA ARG A 123 15.32 -7.24 2.48
C ARG A 123 15.56 -6.45 3.76
N VAL A 124 15.55 -7.09 4.93
CA VAL A 124 15.88 -6.41 6.18
C VAL A 124 17.33 -5.92 6.16
N ASP A 125 18.26 -6.73 5.67
CA ASP A 125 19.66 -6.31 5.51
C ASP A 125 19.76 -5.10 4.55
N ASP A 126 19.13 -5.18 3.37
CA ASP A 126 19.10 -4.08 2.39
C ASP A 126 18.46 -2.79 2.97
N MET A 127 17.47 -2.92 3.87
CA MET A 127 16.85 -1.77 4.55
C MET A 127 17.84 -1.05 5.48
N PHE A 128 18.69 -1.79 6.19
CA PHE A 128 19.74 -1.20 7.02
C PHE A 128 20.81 -0.53 6.15
N ASP A 129 21.23 -1.19 5.08
CA ASP A 129 22.18 -0.62 4.11
C ASP A 129 21.65 0.65 3.44
N SER A 130 20.33 0.77 3.31
CA SER A 130 19.66 1.92 2.69
C SER A 130 19.38 3.08 3.65
N GLY A 131 19.60 2.91 4.97
CA GLY A 131 19.48 4.00 5.95
C GLY A 131 18.41 3.84 7.04
N MET A 132 17.81 2.65 7.22
CA MET A 132 16.80 2.40 8.26
C MET A 132 17.25 2.80 9.68
N LEU A 133 18.53 2.60 10.02
CA LEU A 133 19.05 2.97 11.34
C LEU A 133 18.99 4.48 11.59
N ALA A 134 19.28 5.29 10.57
CA ALA A 134 19.20 6.74 10.67
C ALA A 134 17.73 7.20 10.83
N GLU A 135 16.80 6.60 10.09
CA GLU A 135 15.36 6.89 10.26
C GLU A 135 14.88 6.55 11.68
N LEU A 136 15.34 5.42 12.25
CA LEU A 136 15.01 5.06 13.62
C LEU A 136 15.63 6.01 14.64
N ALA A 137 16.87 6.46 14.43
CA ALA A 137 17.51 7.44 15.32
C ALA A 137 16.71 8.75 15.35
N GLU A 138 16.38 9.31 14.19
CA GLU A 138 15.54 10.51 14.08
C GLU A 138 14.17 10.33 14.75
N PHE A 139 13.57 9.14 14.56
CA PHE A 139 12.30 8.80 15.21
C PHE A 139 12.43 8.81 16.73
N TYR A 140 13.47 8.20 17.31
CA TYR A 140 13.68 8.17 18.76
C TYR A 140 14.05 9.55 19.35
N ASP A 141 14.85 10.34 18.64
CA ASP A 141 15.17 11.72 19.06
C ASP A 141 13.91 12.61 19.14
N SER A 142 12.97 12.40 18.20
CA SER A 142 11.69 13.11 18.20
C SER A 142 10.79 12.74 19.40
N LEU A 143 10.93 11.52 19.94
CA LEU A 143 10.19 11.06 21.11
C LEU A 143 10.70 11.72 22.40
N GLU A 144 12.02 11.84 22.54
CA GLU A 144 12.63 12.46 23.73
C GLU A 144 12.38 13.97 23.78
N SER A 145 12.26 14.60 22.61
CA SER A 145 12.00 16.04 22.46
C SER A 145 10.57 16.47 22.81
N GLY A 146 9.70 15.54 23.24
CA GLY A 146 8.42 15.87 23.88
C GLY A 146 7.20 15.91 22.95
N ASP A 147 7.20 15.20 21.82
CA ASP A 147 5.96 15.02 21.04
C ASP A 147 4.97 14.12 21.81
N SER A 148 4.09 14.76 22.58
CA SER A 148 3.05 14.14 23.42
C SER A 148 2.07 13.24 22.64
N ALA A 149 2.10 13.26 21.31
CA ALA A 149 1.22 12.47 20.45
C ALA A 149 1.62 10.98 20.34
N LEU A 150 2.87 10.62 20.63
CA LEU A 150 3.40 9.27 20.43
C LEU A 150 3.36 8.46 21.74
N ARG A 151 2.41 7.53 21.83
CA ARG A 151 2.26 6.64 23.00
C ARG A 151 2.85 5.25 22.69
N PRO A 152 3.62 4.64 23.61
CA PRO A 152 4.10 3.27 23.45
C PRO A 152 2.95 2.32 23.11
N GLY A 153 3.13 1.51 22.06
CA GLY A 153 2.15 0.51 21.65
C GLY A 153 0.90 1.07 20.98
N VAL A 154 0.94 2.29 20.40
CA VAL A 154 -0.15 2.88 19.61
C VAL A 154 0.37 3.36 18.24
N GLY A 155 -0.41 3.15 17.18
CA GLY A 155 -0.12 3.69 15.86
C GLY A 155 1.22 3.20 15.30
N ILE A 156 2.04 4.15 14.84
CA ILE A 156 3.36 3.88 14.23
C ILE A 156 4.32 3.15 15.17
N MET A 157 4.15 3.27 16.50
CA MET A 157 4.95 2.57 17.50
C MET A 157 4.81 1.04 17.47
N LYS A 158 3.78 0.52 16.78
CA LYS A 158 3.57 -0.93 16.56
C LYS A 158 4.30 -1.46 15.34
N ALA A 159 4.84 -0.59 14.48
CA ALA A 159 5.62 -1.02 13.34
C ALA A 159 6.79 -1.83 13.88
N ILE A 160 6.93 -3.08 13.42
CA ILE A 160 8.11 -3.88 13.71
C ILE A 160 9.33 -3.00 13.29
N GLY A 161 10.48 -3.17 13.92
CA GLY A 161 11.64 -2.28 13.81
C GLY A 161 11.69 -1.31 14.97
N VAL A 162 10.57 -0.63 15.25
CA VAL A 162 10.48 0.33 16.34
C VAL A 162 10.66 -0.35 17.71
N PRO A 163 9.80 -1.29 18.15
CA PRO A 163 9.91 -1.86 19.49
C PRO A 163 11.17 -2.71 19.67
N GLU A 164 11.71 -3.31 18.61
CA GLU A 164 12.95 -4.09 18.63
C GLU A 164 14.16 -3.22 18.97
N PHE A 165 14.21 -1.99 18.45
CA PHE A 165 15.29 -1.05 18.71
C PHE A 165 15.08 -0.16 19.94
N ALA A 166 13.92 -0.26 20.61
CA ALA A 166 13.62 0.57 21.78
C ALA A 166 14.66 0.47 22.90
N ARG A 167 15.25 -0.73 23.09
CA ARG A 167 16.30 -0.94 24.09
C ARG A 167 17.63 -0.31 23.67
N TYR A 168 18.02 -0.50 22.41
CA TYR A 168 19.26 0.01 21.83
C TYR A 168 19.34 1.53 21.96
N PHE A 169 18.29 2.25 21.56
CA PHE A 169 18.26 3.71 21.62
C PHE A 169 18.17 4.24 23.07
N ARG A 170 17.40 3.59 23.95
CA ARG A 170 17.30 3.99 25.37
C ARG A 170 18.66 3.96 26.10
N ARG A 171 19.62 3.16 25.64
CA ARG A 171 20.96 3.05 26.23
C ARG A 171 21.99 3.97 25.56
N GLY A 172 21.54 4.86 24.68
CA GLY A 172 22.41 5.82 23.98
C GLY A 172 23.05 5.28 22.69
N GLY A 173 22.65 4.09 22.23
CA GLY A 173 23.21 3.45 21.04
C GLY A 173 24.65 2.93 21.22
N GLY A 174 25.20 2.36 20.15
CA GLY A 174 26.62 1.99 20.05
C GLY A 174 27.01 0.59 20.56
N ASP A 175 26.12 -0.14 21.25
CA ASP A 175 26.38 -1.54 21.61
C ASP A 175 26.11 -2.46 20.41
N ALA A 176 27.18 -3.09 19.90
CA ALA A 176 27.09 -3.97 18.74
C ALA A 176 26.29 -5.25 19.01
N GLY A 177 26.27 -5.73 20.27
CA GLY A 177 25.51 -6.92 20.67
C GLY A 177 24.00 -6.66 20.65
N GLU A 178 23.56 -5.55 21.25
CA GLU A 178 22.16 -5.13 21.27
C GLU A 178 21.67 -4.75 19.87
N PHE A 179 22.53 -4.12 19.05
CA PHE A 179 22.23 -3.89 17.64
C PHE A 179 21.95 -5.21 16.90
N GLY A 180 22.86 -6.18 17.01
CA GLY A 180 22.70 -7.49 16.38
C GLY A 180 21.44 -8.23 16.88
N GLU A 181 21.16 -8.20 18.18
CA GLU A 181 19.95 -8.80 18.75
C GLU A 181 18.68 -8.13 18.18
N ALA A 182 18.65 -6.80 18.06
CA ALA A 182 17.52 -6.07 17.54
C ALA A 182 17.27 -6.40 16.05
N VAL A 183 18.31 -6.46 15.22
CA VAL A 183 18.21 -6.85 13.80
C VAL A 183 17.66 -8.27 13.66
N GLU A 184 18.17 -9.23 14.44
CA GLU A 184 17.67 -10.61 14.39
C GLU A 184 16.20 -10.72 14.84
N ARG A 185 15.77 -9.90 15.81
CA ARG A 185 14.36 -9.81 16.20
C ARG A 185 13.48 -9.23 15.08
N ILE A 186 13.95 -8.21 14.36
CA ILE A 186 13.24 -7.66 13.18
C ILE A 186 13.06 -8.75 12.14
N LYS A 187 14.13 -9.46 11.78
CA LYS A 187 14.11 -10.59 10.84
C LYS A 187 13.09 -11.65 11.25
N TYR A 188 13.16 -12.10 12.51
CA TYR A 188 12.22 -13.07 13.06
C TYR A 188 10.76 -12.60 12.99
N ASN A 189 10.47 -11.39 13.47
CA ASN A 189 9.11 -10.85 13.51
C ASN A 189 8.53 -10.60 12.12
N THR A 190 9.37 -10.23 11.14
CA THR A 190 8.97 -10.09 9.73
C THR A 190 8.51 -11.43 9.14
N CYS A 191 9.28 -12.49 9.34
CA CYS A 191 8.91 -13.83 8.89
C CYS A 191 7.63 -14.33 9.59
N GLN A 192 7.49 -14.07 10.90
CA GLN A 192 6.27 -14.41 11.64
C GLN A 192 5.05 -13.64 11.14
N LEU A 193 5.22 -12.37 10.76
CA LEU A 193 4.15 -11.57 10.17
C LEU A 193 3.69 -12.16 8.82
N ALA A 194 4.64 -12.55 7.96
CA ALA A 194 4.33 -13.20 6.68
C ALA A 194 3.52 -14.49 6.87
N VAL A 195 3.93 -15.36 7.80
CA VAL A 195 3.19 -16.58 8.16
C VAL A 195 1.76 -16.25 8.62
N LYS A 196 1.61 -15.25 9.49
CA LYS A 196 0.28 -14.80 9.98
C LYS A 196 -0.58 -14.22 8.86
N GLN A 197 0.02 -13.53 7.89
CA GLN A 197 -0.70 -12.98 6.74
C GLN A 197 -1.19 -14.09 5.81
N MET A 198 -0.35 -15.06 5.46
CA MET A 198 -0.78 -16.23 4.67
C MET A 198 -1.91 -17.00 5.36
N GLY A 199 -1.79 -17.27 6.67
CA GLY A 199 -2.85 -17.93 7.43
C GLY A 199 -4.15 -17.11 7.56
N LYS A 200 -4.11 -15.79 7.37
CA LYS A 200 -5.31 -14.95 7.26
C LYS A 200 -5.92 -15.04 5.86
N ILE A 201 -5.11 -15.00 4.82
CA ILE A 201 -5.57 -15.13 3.42
C ILE A 201 -6.25 -16.49 3.21
N GLU A 202 -5.64 -17.57 3.70
CA GLU A 202 -6.21 -18.90 3.56
C GLU A 202 -7.57 -19.04 4.28
N ARG A 203 -7.73 -18.39 5.44
CA ARG A 203 -9.02 -18.34 6.14
C ARG A 203 -10.10 -17.61 5.34
N LEU A 204 -9.77 -16.47 4.74
CA LEU A 204 -10.71 -15.73 3.88
C LEU A 204 -11.12 -16.57 2.65
N ARG A 205 -10.16 -17.30 2.06
CA ARG A 205 -10.43 -18.22 0.96
C ARG A 205 -11.38 -19.34 1.37
N LEU A 206 -11.12 -19.98 2.53
CA LEU A 206 -12.01 -21.01 3.09
C LEU A 206 -13.40 -20.45 3.46
N GLY A 207 -13.49 -19.18 3.81
CA GLY A 207 -14.75 -18.48 4.06
C GLY A 207 -15.52 -18.06 2.80
N GLY A 208 -15.07 -18.48 1.61
CA GLY A 208 -15.82 -18.34 0.36
C GLY A 208 -15.40 -17.14 -0.50
N TRP A 209 -14.29 -16.48 -0.17
CA TRP A 209 -13.74 -15.43 -1.02
C TRP A 209 -13.08 -16.05 -2.25
N GLU A 210 -13.59 -15.73 -3.44
CA GLU A 210 -12.99 -16.18 -4.69
C GLU A 210 -11.71 -15.37 -4.98
N MET A 211 -10.57 -15.88 -4.52
CA MET A 211 -9.25 -15.29 -4.74
C MET A 211 -8.55 -15.95 -5.93
N ARG A 212 -8.06 -15.12 -6.86
CA ARG A 212 -7.22 -15.55 -7.97
C ARG A 212 -5.75 -15.54 -7.55
N ARG A 213 -5.22 -16.73 -7.24
CA ARG A 213 -3.82 -16.91 -6.84
C ARG A 213 -2.88 -16.76 -8.03
N ILE A 214 -1.81 -16.00 -7.86
CA ILE A 214 -0.73 -15.80 -8.82
C ILE A 214 0.58 -16.17 -8.12
N ASP A 215 1.31 -17.10 -8.70
CA ASP A 215 2.53 -17.64 -8.08
C ASP A 215 3.77 -16.87 -8.55
N ALA A 216 4.34 -16.07 -7.65
CA ALA A 216 5.54 -15.28 -7.87
C ALA A 216 6.83 -15.99 -7.37
N THR A 217 6.75 -17.27 -6.97
CA THR A 217 7.91 -18.00 -6.41
C THR A 217 9.12 -17.98 -7.33
N GLU A 218 8.92 -18.29 -8.61
CA GLU A 218 9.99 -18.30 -9.62
C GLU A 218 10.70 -16.95 -9.77
N PHE A 219 9.92 -15.86 -9.69
CA PHE A 219 10.46 -14.49 -9.72
C PHE A 219 11.37 -14.24 -8.52
N PHE A 220 10.89 -14.53 -7.30
CA PHE A 220 11.70 -14.32 -6.10
C PHE A 220 12.92 -15.24 -6.04
N GLU A 221 12.84 -16.46 -6.59
CA GLU A 221 14.02 -17.32 -6.70
C GLU A 221 15.11 -16.73 -7.61
N ALA A 222 14.71 -16.16 -8.76
CA ALA A 222 15.64 -15.48 -9.67
C ALA A 222 16.26 -14.23 -9.03
N VAL A 223 15.44 -13.41 -8.36
CA VAL A 223 15.91 -12.23 -7.58
C VAL A 223 16.94 -12.66 -6.53
N MET A 224 16.69 -13.77 -5.81
CA MET A 224 17.63 -14.28 -4.81
C MET A 224 18.91 -14.86 -5.40
N ARG A 225 18.93 -15.23 -6.69
CA ARG A 225 20.14 -15.61 -7.44
C ARG A 225 20.89 -14.41 -8.04
N GLY A 226 20.34 -13.20 -7.92
CA GLY A 226 20.91 -12.00 -8.53
C GLY A 226 20.71 -11.93 -10.04
N GLU A 227 19.71 -12.65 -10.57
CA GLU A 227 19.36 -12.66 -11.98
C GLU A 227 18.41 -11.50 -12.31
N THR A 228 18.49 -10.96 -13.54
CA THR A 228 17.43 -10.11 -14.11
C THR A 228 16.15 -10.93 -14.23
N ALA A 229 15.10 -10.49 -13.53
CA ALA A 229 13.87 -11.24 -13.33
C ALA A 229 12.64 -10.53 -13.93
N GLU A 230 12.82 -9.46 -14.70
CA GLU A 230 11.76 -8.65 -15.29
C GLU A 230 10.88 -9.48 -16.24
N GLU A 231 11.50 -10.32 -17.08
CA GLU A 231 10.78 -11.22 -17.99
C GLU A 231 9.97 -12.28 -17.22
N ILE A 232 10.52 -12.77 -16.09
CA ILE A 232 9.85 -13.73 -15.23
C ILE A 232 8.65 -13.05 -14.57
N TRP A 233 8.81 -11.84 -14.04
CA TRP A 233 7.72 -11.05 -13.48
C TRP A 233 6.61 -10.81 -14.51
N GLU A 234 6.97 -10.36 -15.71
CA GLU A 234 6.04 -10.09 -16.80
C GLU A 234 5.18 -11.34 -17.11
N LYS A 235 5.84 -12.48 -17.29
CA LYS A 235 5.21 -13.74 -17.66
C LYS A 235 4.41 -14.39 -16.54
N ARG A 236 4.93 -14.37 -15.30
CA ARG A 236 4.39 -15.14 -14.16
C ARG A 236 3.42 -14.34 -13.32
N VAL A 237 3.56 -13.02 -13.26
CA VAL A 237 2.78 -12.15 -12.38
C VAL A 237 1.96 -11.15 -13.16
N LEU A 238 2.59 -10.32 -13.99
CA LEU A 238 1.91 -9.19 -14.61
C LEU A 238 0.84 -9.64 -15.61
N MET A 239 1.23 -10.45 -16.60
CA MET A 239 0.31 -10.88 -17.65
C MET A 239 -0.88 -11.69 -17.13
N PRO A 240 -0.71 -12.65 -16.19
CA PRO A 240 -1.83 -13.30 -15.52
C PRO A 240 -2.75 -12.30 -14.78
N SER A 241 -2.18 -11.34 -14.04
CA SER A 241 -2.95 -10.30 -13.33
C SER A 241 -3.80 -9.49 -14.30
N VAL A 242 -3.21 -9.01 -15.39
CA VAL A 242 -3.89 -8.23 -16.43
C VAL A 242 -5.03 -9.03 -17.06
N ASN A 243 -4.83 -10.32 -17.32
CA ASN A 243 -5.87 -11.16 -17.91
C ASN A 243 -7.05 -11.38 -16.95
N ILE A 244 -6.76 -11.56 -15.65
CA ILE A 244 -7.78 -11.66 -14.61
C ILE A 244 -8.61 -10.37 -14.55
N VAL A 245 -7.95 -9.20 -14.50
CA VAL A 245 -8.65 -7.91 -14.45
C VAL A 245 -9.48 -7.68 -15.72
N LYS A 246 -8.95 -7.97 -16.91
CA LYS A 246 -9.71 -7.86 -18.18
C LYS A 246 -10.97 -8.72 -18.13
N SER A 247 -10.83 -9.98 -17.74
CA SER A 247 -11.96 -10.92 -17.67
C SER A 247 -13.03 -10.46 -16.67
N PHE A 248 -12.59 -9.89 -15.54
CA PHE A 248 -13.48 -9.30 -14.55
C PHE A 248 -14.23 -8.08 -15.11
N LEU A 249 -13.53 -7.16 -15.77
CA LEU A 249 -14.15 -5.97 -16.39
C LEU A 249 -15.12 -6.34 -17.51
N ASP A 250 -14.75 -7.30 -18.35
CA ASP A 250 -15.62 -7.81 -19.42
C ASP A 250 -16.90 -8.44 -18.84
N GLY A 251 -16.75 -9.22 -17.76
CA GLY A 251 -17.88 -9.78 -17.01
C GLY A 251 -18.80 -8.71 -16.42
N LEU A 252 -18.24 -7.64 -15.85
CA LEU A 252 -19.02 -6.50 -15.36
C LEU A 252 -19.78 -5.80 -16.50
N MET A 253 -19.17 -5.63 -17.66
CA MET A 253 -19.84 -5.04 -18.82
C MET A 253 -21.00 -5.92 -19.31
N VAL A 254 -20.86 -7.25 -19.26
CA VAL A 254 -21.97 -8.17 -19.56
C VAL A 254 -23.09 -7.99 -18.54
N HIS A 255 -22.80 -7.98 -17.23
CA HIS A 255 -23.81 -7.78 -16.19
C HIS A 255 -24.51 -6.41 -16.28
N ILE A 256 -23.78 -5.33 -16.56
CA ILE A 256 -24.35 -4.01 -16.81
C ILE A 256 -25.20 -4.04 -18.09
N ASN A 257 -24.78 -4.73 -19.15
CA ASN A 257 -25.55 -4.84 -20.37
C ASN A 257 -26.81 -5.69 -20.19
N TYR A 258 -26.79 -6.73 -19.35
CA TYR A 258 -27.98 -7.51 -19.01
C TYR A 258 -28.93 -6.74 -18.08
N ALA A 259 -28.42 -6.11 -17.02
CA ALA A 259 -29.21 -5.29 -16.10
C ALA A 259 -29.76 -4.03 -16.79
N SER A 260 -29.00 -3.43 -17.72
CA SER A 260 -29.49 -2.37 -18.58
C SER A 260 -30.45 -2.89 -19.64
N LYS A 261 -30.34 -4.13 -20.15
CA LYS A 261 -31.39 -4.73 -21.00
C LYS A 261 -32.68 -5.04 -20.24
N GLU A 262 -32.60 -5.44 -18.97
CA GLU A 262 -33.77 -5.58 -18.08
C GLU A 262 -34.36 -4.22 -17.71
N CYS A 263 -33.52 -3.24 -17.34
CA CYS A 263 -33.95 -1.86 -17.14
C CYS A 263 -34.47 -1.23 -18.43
N VAL A 264 -33.93 -1.55 -19.61
CA VAL A 264 -34.41 -1.08 -20.93
C VAL A 264 -35.66 -1.84 -21.32
N ARG A 265 -35.90 -3.09 -20.91
CA ARG A 265 -37.24 -3.71 -21.01
C ARG A 265 -38.25 -3.00 -20.12
N ALA A 266 -37.85 -2.57 -18.91
CA ALA A 266 -38.67 -1.76 -18.02
C ALA A 266 -38.79 -0.29 -18.47
N SER A 267 -37.83 0.20 -19.27
CA SER A 267 -37.74 1.59 -19.75
C SER A 267 -38.02 1.70 -21.24
N GLN A 268 -38.41 0.64 -21.96
CA GLN A 268 -38.92 0.73 -23.33
C GLN A 268 -40.37 1.28 -23.37
N GLU A 269 -40.85 1.76 -22.23
CA GLU A 269 -41.87 2.80 -22.11
C GLU A 269 -41.33 4.25 -22.23
N SER A 270 -40.02 4.50 -22.35
CA SER A 270 -39.46 5.85 -22.60
C SER A 270 -38.05 5.85 -23.23
N GLN A 271 -37.91 6.58 -24.34
CA GLN A 271 -36.93 6.39 -25.42
C GLN A 271 -35.44 6.77 -25.17
N GLN A 272 -34.55 6.02 -25.87
CA GLN A 272 -33.34 6.34 -26.70
C GLN A 272 -32.32 7.40 -26.20
N GLY A 273 -31.01 7.12 -26.04
CA GLY A 273 -29.97 6.86 -27.07
C GLY A 273 -28.59 7.51 -26.66
N PRO A 274 -27.45 7.27 -27.35
CA PRO A 274 -26.25 6.66 -26.72
C PRO A 274 -24.87 7.36 -26.94
N THR A 275 -23.79 6.58 -26.71
CA THR A 275 -22.34 6.71 -27.05
C THR A 275 -21.44 7.14 -25.89
N GLY A 276 -20.27 6.55 -25.56
CA GLY A 276 -19.39 5.51 -26.12
C GLY A 276 -17.97 5.90 -25.68
N LEU A 277 -17.14 5.02 -25.07
CA LEU A 277 -15.77 5.39 -24.70
C LEU A 277 -14.81 4.19 -24.59
N ALA A 278 -13.69 4.31 -25.29
CA ALA A 278 -12.54 3.41 -25.28
C ALA A 278 -11.73 3.59 -23.97
N ILE A 279 -11.19 2.49 -23.44
CA ILE A 279 -10.28 2.52 -22.28
C ILE A 279 -8.91 2.03 -22.73
N GLU A 280 -7.96 2.96 -22.65
CA GLU A 280 -6.55 2.81 -22.91
C GLU A 280 -5.87 2.03 -21.78
N ARG A 281 -4.98 1.10 -22.14
CA ARG A 281 -4.30 0.17 -21.23
C ARG A 281 -3.05 0.82 -20.65
N GLN A 282 -2.87 0.76 -19.34
CA GLN A 282 -1.55 0.92 -18.74
C GLN A 282 -1.43 0.09 -17.46
N ALA A 283 -0.39 -0.72 -17.42
CA ALA A 283 0.00 -1.53 -16.28
C ALA A 283 1.11 -0.78 -15.51
N CYS A 284 0.95 -0.67 -14.19
CA CYS A 284 1.99 -0.16 -13.29
C CYS A 284 2.47 -1.31 -12.42
N SER A 285 3.79 -1.49 -12.37
CA SER A 285 4.47 -2.48 -11.54
C SER A 285 4.27 -2.14 -10.07
N ILE A 286 3.80 -3.10 -9.27
CA ILE A 286 3.69 -3.00 -7.82
C ILE A 286 4.91 -3.72 -7.25
N GLU A 287 5.94 -2.94 -6.95
CA GLU A 287 7.13 -3.38 -6.23
C GLU A 287 7.19 -2.65 -4.90
N ASP A 288 6.20 -2.84 -4.00
CA ASP A 288 6.39 -2.42 -2.61
C ASP A 288 5.37 -3.06 -1.66
N MET A 289 5.81 -4.12 -1.00
CA MET A 289 5.10 -4.69 0.14
C MET A 289 6.10 -4.85 1.29
N SER A 290 6.16 -3.88 2.19
CA SER A 290 6.71 -4.11 3.53
C SER A 290 6.08 -3.27 4.63
N TRP A 291 6.03 -3.88 5.83
CA TRP A 291 5.56 -3.37 7.13
C TRP A 291 4.05 -3.07 7.15
N PRO A 292 3.37 -2.71 8.25
CA PRO A 292 1.90 -2.64 8.25
C PRO A 292 1.47 -1.38 7.50
N SER A 293 1.74 -1.35 6.20
CA SER A 293 1.21 -0.39 5.27
C SER A 293 -0.30 -0.64 5.24
N TRP A 294 -0.99 0.45 5.58
CA TRP A 294 -2.40 0.64 5.30
C TRP A 294 -2.66 0.23 3.85
N PRO A 295 -3.79 -0.42 3.55
CA PRO A 295 -4.14 -0.67 2.17
C PRO A 295 -4.25 0.69 1.48
N CYS A 296 -3.37 0.89 0.52
CA CYS A 296 -3.36 2.06 -0.32
C CYS A 296 -4.37 1.85 -1.44
N ILE A 297 -5.02 2.93 -1.86
CA ILE A 297 -5.99 2.87 -2.95
C ILE A 297 -5.45 3.66 -4.13
N TYR A 298 -5.50 3.05 -5.30
CA TYR A 298 -4.95 3.54 -6.58
C TYR A 298 -6.09 3.64 -7.61
N ASN A 299 -5.83 4.37 -8.70
CA ASN A 299 -6.75 4.53 -9.85
C ASN A 299 -6.30 3.71 -11.07
#